data_AF-A0A2H0LZP5-F1
#
_entry.id   AF-A0A2H0LZP5-F1
#
_cell.length_a   1.000
_cell.length_b   1.000
_cell.length_c   1.000
_cell.angle_alpha   90.00
_cell.angle_beta   90.00
_cell.angle_gamma   90.00
#
_symmetry.space_group_name_H-M   'P 1'
#
loop_
_entity.id
_entity.type
_entity.pdbx_description
1 polymer ?
#
loop_
_entity_poly.entity_id
_entity_poly.type
_entity_poly.pdbx_seq_one_letter_code
_entity_poly.pdbx_strand_id
1 'polypeptide(L)'
;MDFERMRDLMVERQIIARGIKDERVISAFRNVPRHKFVPRYHQNDSYDDCPLPIGSGQTISQPYMVALMTECLNLDAADKVMEIGTGSGYQAAILAGLCTAVYTVERKEDLLRMAKNIFRELDIANIFTKLGDGTLGWEDNAPYQKIIVTAAAGMVPQPLIEQLGEGGILVMPVGGVFSQELTRIRKKKGQITYELICGCSFVPLIGKYGYKDD
;
A
#
# COMPACT_ATOMS: atom_id res chain seq x y z
N MET A 1 -4.15 -1.56 27.43
CA MET A 1 -4.84 -1.15 26.18
C MET A 1 -5.23 -2.41 25.46
N ASP A 2 -6.50 -2.55 25.08
CA ASP A 2 -6.98 -3.75 24.40
C ASP A 2 -6.93 -3.53 22.88
N PHE A 3 -5.74 -3.75 22.31
CA PHE A 3 -5.51 -3.56 20.88
C PHE A 3 -6.22 -4.58 20.00
N GLU A 4 -6.57 -5.75 20.54
CA GLU A 4 -7.33 -6.76 19.82
C GLU A 4 -8.76 -6.27 19.62
N ARG A 5 -9.41 -5.85 20.70
CA ARG A 5 -10.76 -5.26 20.62
C ARG A 5 -10.82 -4.01 19.76
N MET A 6 -9.83 -3.12 19.86
CA MET A 6 -9.77 -1.91 19.02
C MET A 6 -9.66 -2.26 17.53
N ARG A 7 -8.86 -3.27 17.20
CA ARG A 7 -8.73 -3.76 15.83
C ARG A 7 -10.02 -4.38 15.32
N ASP A 8 -10.67 -5.23 16.10
CA ASP A 8 -11.92 -5.86 15.69
C ASP A 8 -13.01 -4.82 15.45
N LEU A 9 -13.13 -3.82 16.33
CA LEU A 9 -14.05 -2.70 16.14
C LEU A 9 -13.72 -1.87 14.89
N MET A 10 -12.43 -1.64 14.59
CA MET A 10 -12.01 -0.98 13.35
C MET A 10 -12.44 -1.80 12.13
N VAL A 11 -12.22 -3.11 12.13
CA VAL A 11 -12.64 -3.99 11.02
C VAL A 11 -14.16 -3.96 10.84
N GLU A 12 -14.93 -4.11 11.91
CA GLU A 12 -16.40 -4.12 11.84
C GLU A 12 -16.96 -2.79 11.35
N ARG A 13 -16.53 -1.68 11.96
CA ARG A 13 -17.16 -0.37 11.80
C ARG A 13 -16.60 0.45 10.64
N GLN A 14 -15.31 0.26 10.32
CA GLN A 14 -14.62 1.09 9.34
C GLN A 14 -14.33 0.33 8.04
N ILE A 15 -14.27 -1.01 8.06
CA ILE A 15 -13.96 -1.82 6.87
C ILE A 15 -15.24 -2.48 6.33
N ILE A 16 -15.84 -3.38 7.10
CA ILE A 16 -17.02 -4.15 6.69
C ILE A 16 -18.23 -3.23 6.47
N ALA A 17 -18.54 -2.39 7.46
CA ALA A 17 -19.69 -1.47 7.36
C ALA A 17 -19.59 -0.47 6.20
N ARG A 18 -18.39 -0.27 5.63
CA ARG A 18 -18.13 0.61 4.48
C ARG A 18 -18.01 -0.15 3.16
N GLY A 19 -18.33 -1.44 3.14
CA GLY A 19 -18.58 -2.19 1.91
C GLY A 19 -17.43 -3.08 1.43
N ILE A 20 -16.34 -3.22 2.19
CA ILE A 20 -15.32 -4.24 1.92
C ILE A 20 -15.91 -5.63 2.20
N LYS A 21 -15.81 -6.53 1.23
CA LYS A 21 -16.48 -7.85 1.22
C LYS A 21 -15.52 -9.02 1.06
N ASP A 22 -14.29 -8.82 0.57
CA ASP A 22 -13.34 -9.93 0.47
C ASP A 22 -12.93 -10.41 1.87
N GLU A 23 -13.41 -11.60 2.25
CA GLU A 23 -13.14 -12.23 3.55
C GLU A 23 -11.64 -12.42 3.82
N ARG A 24 -10.82 -12.62 2.78
CA ARG A 24 -9.36 -12.72 2.95
C ARG A 24 -8.79 -11.36 3.35
N VAL A 25 -9.24 -10.28 2.72
CA VAL A 25 -8.85 -8.90 3.07
C VAL A 25 -9.28 -8.59 4.51
N ILE A 26 -10.54 -8.88 4.85
CA ILE A 26 -11.07 -8.70 6.22
C ILE A 26 -10.22 -9.48 7.24
N SER A 27 -9.89 -10.74 6.95
CA SER A 27 -9.05 -11.57 7.82
C SER A 27 -7.62 -11.00 7.96
N ALA A 28 -7.02 -10.48 6.89
CA ALA A 28 -5.70 -9.86 6.95
C ALA A 28 -5.70 -8.67 7.92
N PHE A 29 -6.74 -7.83 7.90
CA PHE A 29 -6.87 -6.70 8.82
C PHE A 29 -7.12 -7.10 10.27
N ARG A 30 -7.78 -8.24 10.53
CA ARG A 30 -7.87 -8.81 11.90
C ARG A 30 -6.51 -9.34 12.38
N ASN A 31 -5.67 -9.83 11.49
CA ASN A 31 -4.41 -10.46 11.88
C ASN A 31 -3.24 -9.47 12.03
N VAL A 32 -3.18 -8.41 11.21
CA VAL A 32 -2.03 -7.49 11.22
C VAL A 32 -2.17 -6.43 12.33
N PRO A 33 -1.21 -6.36 13.30
CA PRO A 33 -1.28 -5.44 14.43
C PRO A 33 -0.85 -4.02 14.06
N ARG A 34 -1.77 -3.22 13.49
CA ARG A 34 -1.52 -1.82 13.07
C ARG A 34 -0.79 -0.96 14.11
N HIS A 35 -1.06 -1.14 15.40
CA HIS A 35 -0.36 -0.42 16.50
C HIS A 35 1.16 -0.65 16.56
N LYS A 36 1.69 -1.73 15.96
CA LYS A 36 3.14 -1.95 15.81
C LYS A 36 3.78 -1.12 14.69
N PHE A 37 2.96 -0.60 13.76
CA PHE A 37 3.40 0.17 12.59
C PHE A 37 3.26 1.68 12.79
N VAL A 38 3.08 2.14 14.02
CA VAL A 38 3.02 3.56 14.39
C VAL A 38 4.00 3.86 15.52
N PRO A 39 4.50 5.11 15.62
CA PRO A 39 5.27 5.54 16.78
C PRO A 39 4.51 5.32 18.10
N ARG A 40 5.26 5.07 19.19
CA ARG A 40 4.66 4.76 20.51
C ARG A 40 3.61 5.78 20.97
N TYR A 41 3.83 7.06 20.70
CA TYR A 41 2.92 8.14 21.08
C TYR A 41 1.61 8.19 20.28
N HIS A 42 1.51 7.43 19.17
CA HIS A 42 0.30 7.28 18.35
C HIS A 42 -0.38 5.91 18.51
N GLN A 43 0.08 5.04 19.42
CA GLN A 43 -0.52 3.72 19.58
C GLN A 43 -1.99 3.78 20.03
N ASN A 44 -2.34 4.78 20.84
CA ASN A 44 -3.72 4.97 21.32
C ASN A 44 -4.69 5.28 20.17
N ASP A 45 -4.20 5.92 19.11
CA ASP A 45 -5.00 6.34 17.95
C ASP A 45 -4.85 5.35 16.78
N SER A 46 -4.08 4.27 16.95
CA SER A 46 -3.63 3.39 15.86
C SER A 46 -4.74 2.73 15.05
N TYR A 47 -5.94 2.62 15.62
CA TYR A 47 -7.13 2.02 15.00
C TYR A 47 -8.21 3.04 14.67
N ASP A 48 -7.91 4.33 14.80
CA ASP A 48 -8.80 5.39 14.34
C ASP A 48 -8.83 5.44 12.81
N ASP A 49 -9.96 5.92 12.28
CA ASP A 49 -10.20 6.00 10.84
C ASP A 49 -9.50 7.23 10.23
N CYS A 50 -8.21 7.39 10.48
CA CYS A 50 -7.41 8.53 10.02
C CYS A 50 -5.96 8.10 9.69
N PRO A 51 -5.24 8.90 8.88
CA PRO A 51 -3.81 8.73 8.73
C PRO A 51 -3.07 9.21 9.99
N LEU A 52 -1.94 8.58 10.31
CA LEU A 52 -1.10 8.97 11.45
C LEU A 52 0.34 9.26 11.01
N PRO A 53 1.02 10.26 11.60
CA PRO A 53 2.44 10.53 11.35
C PRO A 53 3.33 9.34 11.72
N ILE A 54 4.28 9.01 10.83
CA ILE A 54 5.26 7.92 11.04
C ILE A 54 6.72 8.41 11.02
N GLY A 55 6.92 9.73 10.92
CA GLY A 55 8.24 10.36 10.78
C GLY A 55 8.57 10.73 9.33
N SER A 56 9.63 11.51 9.17
CA SER A 56 10.16 11.92 7.85
C SER A 56 9.13 12.53 6.88
N GLY A 57 8.14 13.23 7.43
CA GLY A 57 7.05 13.87 6.70
C GLY A 57 6.04 12.89 6.09
N GLN A 58 6.07 11.62 6.48
CA GLN A 58 5.18 10.57 5.95
C GLN A 58 4.09 10.19 6.96
N THR A 59 3.05 9.55 6.45
CA THR A 59 1.93 9.03 7.24
C THR A 59 1.68 7.55 6.92
N ILE A 60 1.20 6.80 7.90
CA ILE A 60 0.49 5.55 7.65
C ILE A 60 -0.92 5.90 7.19
N SER A 61 -1.39 5.33 6.08
CA SER A 61 -2.70 5.65 5.51
C SER A 61 -3.86 5.22 6.41
N GLN A 62 -4.99 5.91 6.30
CA GLN A 62 -6.27 5.55 6.93
C GLN A 62 -6.60 4.07 6.72
N PRO A 63 -7.05 3.31 7.75
CA PRO A 63 -7.34 1.88 7.63
C PRO A 63 -8.27 1.53 6.47
N TYR A 64 -9.36 2.29 6.30
CA TYR A 64 -10.28 2.07 5.19
C TYR A 64 -9.62 2.23 3.81
N MET A 65 -8.76 3.24 3.62
CA MET A 65 -8.07 3.42 2.34
C MET A 65 -7.12 2.26 2.04
N VAL A 66 -6.41 1.74 3.04
CA VAL A 66 -5.59 0.52 2.89
C VAL A 66 -6.47 -0.65 2.46
N ALA A 67 -7.64 -0.82 3.09
CA ALA A 67 -8.55 -1.93 2.78
C ALA A 67 -9.14 -1.81 1.37
N LEU A 68 -9.62 -0.62 0.99
CA LEU A 68 -10.17 -0.32 -0.32
C LEU A 68 -9.14 -0.55 -1.44
N MET A 69 -7.92 -0.05 -1.27
CA MET A 69 -6.84 -0.25 -2.25
C MET A 69 -6.50 -1.74 -2.38
N THR A 70 -6.44 -2.46 -1.27
CA THR A 70 -6.17 -3.91 -1.25
C THR A 70 -7.28 -4.71 -1.95
N GLU A 71 -8.55 -4.40 -1.70
CA GLU A 71 -9.68 -5.05 -2.38
C GLU A 71 -9.70 -4.71 -3.88
N CYS A 72 -9.33 -3.49 -4.27
CA CYS A 72 -9.24 -3.09 -5.67
C CYS A 72 -8.22 -3.89 -6.48
N LEU A 73 -7.16 -4.41 -5.84
CA LEU A 73 -6.16 -5.26 -6.47
C LEU A 73 -6.73 -6.63 -6.86
N ASN A 74 -7.79 -7.11 -6.20
CA ASN A 74 -8.37 -8.44 -6.43
C ASN A 74 -7.27 -9.52 -6.45
N LEU A 75 -6.57 -9.67 -5.32
CA LEU A 75 -5.40 -10.53 -5.16
C LEU A 75 -5.75 -12.01 -5.23
N ASP A 76 -4.87 -12.79 -5.84
CA ASP A 76 -4.80 -14.24 -5.70
C ASP A 76 -3.62 -14.63 -4.81
N ALA A 77 -3.69 -15.79 -4.14
CA ALA A 77 -2.62 -16.28 -3.28
C ALA A 77 -1.31 -16.51 -4.07
N ALA A 78 -1.39 -16.80 -5.37
CA ALA A 78 -0.23 -16.99 -6.25
C ALA A 78 0.38 -15.67 -6.75
N ASP A 79 -0.24 -14.51 -6.47
CA ASP A 79 0.22 -13.24 -7.01
C ASP A 79 1.59 -12.84 -6.44
N LYS A 80 2.39 -12.21 -7.31
CA LYS A 80 3.55 -11.41 -6.94
C LYS A 80 3.17 -9.94 -7.00
N VAL A 81 3.31 -9.24 -5.87
CA VAL A 81 2.85 -7.86 -5.70
C VAL A 81 4.06 -6.93 -5.59
N MET A 82 4.05 -5.81 -6.31
CA MET A 82 4.97 -4.70 -6.05
C MET A 82 4.24 -3.60 -5.29
N GLU A 83 4.83 -3.13 -4.20
CA GLU A 83 4.40 -1.96 -3.45
C GLU A 83 5.42 -0.83 -3.65
N ILE A 84 4.95 0.37 -3.97
CA ILE A 84 5.77 1.58 -4.03
C ILE A 84 5.37 2.49 -2.87
N GLY A 85 6.31 2.76 -1.97
CA GLY A 85 6.11 3.49 -0.72
C GLY A 85 5.90 2.54 0.46
N THR A 86 6.98 1.89 0.93
CA THR A 86 6.89 1.00 2.10
C THR A 86 6.37 1.75 3.33
N GLY A 87 6.82 2.98 3.56
CA GLY A 87 6.43 3.78 4.72
C GLY A 87 6.67 3.03 6.03
N SER A 88 5.60 2.81 6.81
CA SER A 88 5.70 2.02 8.04
C SER A 88 5.80 0.52 7.81
N GLY A 89 5.43 0.03 6.62
CA GLY A 89 5.33 -1.38 6.27
C GLY A 89 3.95 -2.00 6.50
N TYR A 90 2.96 -1.23 6.98
CA TYR A 90 1.63 -1.78 7.29
C TYR A 90 0.91 -2.36 6.06
N GLN A 91 0.92 -1.63 4.93
CA GLN A 91 0.30 -2.10 3.69
C GLN A 91 1.03 -3.35 3.15
N ALA A 92 2.37 -3.36 3.12
CA ALA A 92 3.17 -4.56 2.84
C ALA A 92 2.78 -5.76 3.72
N ALA A 93 2.61 -5.58 5.02
CA ALA A 93 2.21 -6.65 5.94
C ALA A 93 0.79 -7.18 5.67
N ILE A 94 -0.15 -6.31 5.29
CA ILE A 94 -1.49 -6.72 4.84
C ILE A 94 -1.39 -7.55 3.55
N LEU A 95 -0.62 -7.09 2.57
CA LEU A 95 -0.44 -7.79 1.28
C LEU A 95 0.24 -9.15 1.47
N ALA A 96 1.21 -9.23 2.38
CA ALA A 96 1.97 -10.45 2.67
C ALA A 96 1.08 -11.62 3.14
N GLY A 97 -0.04 -11.32 3.81
CA GLY A 97 -1.04 -12.32 4.20
C GLY A 97 -1.97 -12.78 3.07
N LEU A 98 -1.87 -12.17 1.88
CA LEU A 98 -2.83 -12.36 0.77
C LEU A 98 -2.19 -12.89 -0.51
N CYS A 99 -0.87 -12.93 -0.60
CA CYS A 99 -0.14 -13.25 -1.84
C CYS A 99 1.16 -14.02 -1.56
N THR A 100 1.82 -14.49 -2.63
CA THR A 100 3.04 -15.31 -2.51
C THR A 100 4.24 -14.47 -2.13
N ALA A 101 4.38 -13.26 -2.68
CA ALA A 101 5.51 -12.38 -2.39
C ALA A 101 5.15 -10.90 -2.59
N VAL A 102 5.66 -10.07 -1.68
CA VAL A 102 5.55 -8.61 -1.74
C VAL A 102 6.94 -8.01 -1.95
N TYR A 103 7.09 -7.22 -2.99
CA TYR A 103 8.31 -6.46 -3.30
C TYR A 103 8.03 -4.99 -3.05
N THR A 104 8.55 -4.44 -1.95
CA THR A 104 8.28 -3.07 -1.52
C THR A 104 9.49 -2.17 -1.70
N VAL A 105 9.27 -0.99 -2.30
CA VAL A 105 10.31 0.00 -2.57
C VAL A 105 10.06 1.24 -1.72
N GLU A 106 11.10 1.70 -1.03
CA GLU A 106 11.09 2.92 -0.21
C GLU A 106 12.27 3.81 -0.59
N ARG A 107 12.08 5.12 -0.58
CA ARG A 107 13.15 6.09 -0.87
C ARG A 107 13.85 6.59 0.41
N LYS A 108 13.20 6.51 1.57
CA LYS A 108 13.68 6.97 2.87
C LYS A 108 14.27 5.81 3.68
N GLU A 109 15.59 5.84 3.86
CA GLU A 109 16.34 4.75 4.53
C GLU A 109 15.88 4.49 5.98
N ASP A 110 15.54 5.54 6.72
CA ASP A 110 15.05 5.45 8.10
C ASP A 110 13.71 4.71 8.21
N LEU A 111 12.78 4.99 7.29
CA LEU A 111 11.48 4.30 7.23
C LEU A 111 11.66 2.85 6.80
N LEU A 112 12.49 2.58 5.77
CA LEU A 112 12.77 1.22 5.33
C LEU A 112 13.38 0.37 6.46
N ARG A 113 14.32 0.96 7.23
CA ARG A 113 14.92 0.29 8.40
C ARG A 113 13.89 -0.02 9.47
N MET A 114 12.96 0.91 9.75
CA MET A 114 11.88 0.71 10.70
C MET A 114 10.96 -0.44 10.26
N ALA A 115 10.48 -0.41 9.00
CA ALA A 115 9.61 -1.45 8.45
C ALA A 115 10.26 -2.84 8.52
N LYS A 116 11.55 -2.96 8.14
CA LYS A 116 12.30 -4.22 8.22
C LYS A 116 12.42 -4.77 9.64
N ASN A 117 12.49 -3.91 10.67
CA ASN A 117 12.49 -4.37 12.06
C ASN A 117 11.13 -4.97 12.42
N ILE A 118 10.04 -4.29 12.07
CA ILE A 118 8.68 -4.77 12.33
C ILE A 118 8.40 -6.08 11.60
N PHE A 119 8.81 -6.22 10.33
CA PHE A 119 8.65 -7.47 9.58
C PHE A 119 9.34 -8.65 10.26
N ARG A 120 10.56 -8.44 10.80
CA ARG A 120 11.28 -9.46 11.57
C ARG A 120 10.60 -9.76 12.91
N GLU A 121 10.13 -8.75 13.62
CA GLU A 121 9.39 -8.92 14.89
C GLU A 121 8.04 -9.63 14.72
N LEU A 122 7.50 -9.65 13.50
CA LEU A 122 6.25 -10.30 13.13
C LEU A 122 6.45 -11.60 12.34
N ASP A 123 7.70 -12.05 12.17
CA ASP A 123 8.05 -13.25 11.41
C ASP A 123 7.48 -13.28 9.98
N ILE A 124 7.38 -12.11 9.33
CA ILE A 124 6.88 -12.00 7.95
C ILE A 124 8.02 -12.22 6.96
N ALA A 125 8.07 -13.41 6.37
CA ALA A 125 9.21 -13.87 5.56
C ALA A 125 9.09 -13.55 4.05
N ASN A 126 7.90 -13.27 3.53
CA ASN A 126 7.63 -13.09 2.10
C ASN A 126 7.60 -11.62 1.64
N ILE A 127 8.22 -10.71 2.41
CA ILE A 127 8.41 -9.31 2.03
C ILE A 127 9.88 -9.06 1.67
N PHE A 128 10.10 -8.58 0.44
CA PHE A 128 11.40 -8.18 -0.09
C PHE A 128 11.45 -6.66 -0.18
N THR A 129 12.49 -6.05 0.36
CA THR A 129 12.61 -4.59 0.49
C THR A 129 13.73 -4.04 -0.39
N LYS A 130 13.49 -2.91 -1.07
CA LYS A 130 14.52 -2.16 -1.82
C LYS A 130 14.52 -0.69 -1.40
N LEU A 131 15.72 -0.15 -1.13
CA LEU A 131 15.94 1.28 -1.02
C LEU A 131 16.13 1.85 -2.43
N GLY A 132 15.30 2.80 -2.85
CA GLY A 132 15.44 3.41 -4.17
C GLY A 132 14.26 4.27 -4.61
N ASP A 133 14.37 4.78 -5.84
CA ASP A 133 13.30 5.51 -6.51
C ASP A 133 12.22 4.55 -6.99
N GLY A 134 11.09 4.52 -6.28
CA GLY A 134 9.96 3.68 -6.62
C GLY A 134 9.25 4.03 -7.93
N THR A 135 9.48 5.23 -8.50
CA THR A 135 8.93 5.59 -9.81
C THR A 135 9.55 4.78 -10.96
N LEU A 136 10.71 4.15 -10.71
CA LEU A 136 11.37 3.21 -11.61
C LEU A 136 10.84 1.78 -11.46
N GLY A 137 10.03 1.50 -10.43
CA GLY A 137 9.67 0.14 -10.04
C GLY A 137 10.87 -0.69 -9.59
N TRP A 138 10.79 -1.99 -9.81
CA TRP A 138 11.85 -2.95 -9.52
C TRP A 138 11.91 -4.03 -10.60
N GLU A 139 12.63 -3.71 -11.67
CA GLU A 139 12.69 -4.51 -12.91
C GLU A 139 13.22 -5.94 -12.72
N ASP A 140 14.19 -6.15 -11.82
CA ASP A 140 14.81 -7.47 -11.59
C ASP A 140 13.81 -8.58 -11.22
N ASN A 141 12.65 -8.18 -10.67
CA ASN A 141 11.60 -9.09 -10.24
C ASN A 141 10.31 -8.90 -11.04
N ALA A 142 10.31 -8.13 -12.12
CA ALA A 142 9.17 -8.03 -13.04
C ALA A 142 9.00 -9.34 -13.85
N PRO A 143 7.81 -9.60 -14.42
CA PRO A 143 6.56 -8.85 -14.26
C PRO A 143 5.88 -9.14 -12.92
N TYR A 144 5.08 -8.17 -12.46
CA TYR A 144 4.21 -8.30 -11.29
C TYR A 144 2.76 -8.52 -11.70
N GLN A 145 2.03 -9.38 -11.01
CA GLN A 145 0.59 -9.53 -11.23
C GLN A 145 -0.15 -8.28 -10.73
N LYS A 146 0.38 -7.65 -9.68
CA LYS A 146 -0.29 -6.59 -8.95
C LYS A 146 0.71 -5.52 -8.57
N ILE A 147 0.32 -4.27 -8.71
CA ILE A 147 1.14 -3.12 -8.29
C ILE A 147 0.27 -2.19 -7.46
N ILE A 148 0.79 -1.73 -6.34
CA ILE A 148 0.13 -0.72 -5.52
C ILE A 148 1.11 0.41 -5.20
N VAL A 149 0.66 1.65 -5.32
CA VAL A 149 1.46 2.83 -5.01
C VAL A 149 0.76 3.59 -3.90
N THR A 150 1.43 3.82 -2.78
CA THR A 150 0.90 4.47 -1.58
C THR A 150 1.32 5.95 -1.48
N ALA A 151 1.61 6.55 -2.63
CA ALA A 151 1.91 7.97 -2.83
C ALA A 151 1.32 8.43 -4.17
N ALA A 152 1.00 9.72 -4.29
CA ALA A 152 0.33 10.27 -5.47
C ALA A 152 1.30 10.81 -6.50
N ALA A 153 1.02 10.58 -7.79
CA ALA A 153 1.74 11.18 -8.89
C ALA A 153 0.78 11.92 -9.84
N GLY A 154 1.28 12.93 -10.56
CA GLY A 154 0.47 13.65 -11.56
C GLY A 154 0.01 12.76 -12.72
N MET A 155 0.74 11.69 -13.01
CA MET A 155 0.38 10.66 -13.98
C MET A 155 0.96 9.31 -13.54
N VAL A 156 0.41 8.21 -14.07
CA VAL A 156 0.93 6.87 -13.76
C VAL A 156 2.34 6.72 -14.35
N PRO A 157 3.37 6.37 -13.55
CA PRO A 157 4.72 6.16 -14.06
C PRO A 157 4.76 5.01 -15.08
N GLN A 158 5.26 5.31 -16.28
CA GLN A 158 5.38 4.35 -17.37
C GLN A 158 6.14 3.06 -16.99
N PRO A 159 7.24 3.09 -16.21
CA PRO A 159 7.93 1.87 -15.78
C PRO A 159 7.02 0.89 -15.01
N LEU A 160 6.04 1.40 -14.26
CA LEU A 160 5.10 0.55 -13.52
C LEU A 160 4.11 -0.17 -14.45
N ILE A 161 3.69 0.48 -15.54
CA ILE A 161 2.85 -0.14 -16.59
C ILE A 161 3.61 -1.22 -17.36
N GLU A 162 4.89 -0.98 -17.61
CA GLU A 162 5.79 -1.93 -18.30
C GLU A 162 6.05 -3.17 -17.44
N GLN A 163 6.25 -2.98 -16.14
CA GLN A 163 6.47 -4.06 -15.18
C GLN A 163 5.18 -4.77 -14.75
N LEU A 164 4.00 -4.24 -15.10
CA LEU A 164 2.72 -4.91 -14.87
C LEU A 164 2.54 -6.07 -15.86
N GLY A 165 2.30 -7.26 -15.34
CA GLY A 165 2.00 -8.46 -16.12
C GLY A 165 0.67 -8.38 -16.86
N GLU A 166 0.52 -9.22 -17.89
CA GLU A 166 -0.73 -9.38 -18.62
C GLU A 166 -1.84 -9.91 -17.68
N GLY A 167 -3.03 -9.31 -17.74
CA GLY A 167 -4.11 -9.54 -16.76
C GLY A 167 -3.92 -8.82 -15.42
N GLY A 168 -2.82 -8.08 -15.24
CA GLY A 168 -2.47 -7.44 -13.98
C GLY A 168 -3.30 -6.21 -13.64
N ILE A 169 -3.26 -5.84 -12.36
CA ILE A 169 -3.94 -4.66 -11.81
C ILE A 169 -2.94 -3.77 -11.09
N LEU A 170 -2.94 -2.48 -11.43
CA LEU A 170 -2.23 -1.44 -10.69
C LEU A 170 -3.25 -0.54 -9.99
N VAL A 171 -3.02 -0.21 -8.72
CA VAL A 171 -3.85 0.73 -7.96
C VAL A 171 -2.97 1.85 -7.43
N MET A 172 -3.29 3.10 -7.78
CA MET A 172 -2.56 4.25 -7.26
C MET A 172 -3.40 5.53 -7.22
N PRO A 173 -3.07 6.47 -6.32
CA PRO A 173 -3.55 7.84 -6.39
C PRO A 173 -2.92 8.56 -7.59
N VAL A 174 -3.77 9.17 -8.43
CA VAL A 174 -3.35 9.98 -9.58
C VAL A 174 -3.99 11.36 -9.45
N GLY A 175 -3.20 12.41 -9.63
CA GLY A 175 -3.73 13.77 -9.65
C GLY A 175 -2.75 14.81 -9.16
N GLY A 176 -3.19 16.06 -9.23
CA GLY A 176 -2.41 17.24 -8.87
C GLY A 176 -2.41 17.52 -7.37
N VAL A 177 -1.75 18.61 -6.98
CA VAL A 177 -1.61 19.05 -5.58
C VAL A 177 -2.96 19.32 -4.90
N PHE A 178 -3.99 19.72 -5.66
CA PHE A 178 -5.29 20.12 -5.14
C PHE A 178 -6.34 19.02 -5.12
N SER A 179 -6.21 18.00 -5.96
CA SER A 179 -7.15 16.88 -6.04
C SER A 179 -6.47 15.64 -6.61
N GLN A 180 -6.70 14.51 -5.94
CA GLN A 180 -6.18 13.21 -6.34
C GLN A 180 -7.32 12.20 -6.36
N GLU A 181 -7.23 11.27 -7.30
CA GLU A 181 -8.22 10.22 -7.51
C GLU A 181 -7.54 8.87 -7.38
N LEU A 182 -8.10 8.02 -6.53
CA LEU A 182 -7.68 6.63 -6.48
C LEU A 182 -8.08 5.96 -7.79
N THR A 183 -7.09 5.53 -8.57
CA THR A 183 -7.30 4.99 -9.90
C THR A 183 -6.88 3.53 -9.93
N ARG A 184 -7.74 2.68 -10.50
CA ARG A 184 -7.46 1.30 -10.83
C ARG A 184 -7.12 1.19 -12.31
N ILE A 185 -5.95 0.67 -12.60
CA ILE A 185 -5.43 0.45 -13.95
C ILE A 185 -5.37 -1.05 -14.21
N ARG A 186 -5.85 -1.50 -15.36
CA ARG A 186 -5.83 -2.91 -15.76
C ARG A 186 -5.11 -3.08 -17.09
N LYS A 187 -4.30 -4.13 -17.19
CA LYS A 187 -3.64 -4.54 -18.44
C LYS A 187 -4.33 -5.80 -18.98
N LYS A 188 -4.92 -5.70 -20.16
CA LYS A 188 -5.60 -6.82 -20.81
C LYS A 188 -5.39 -6.80 -22.32
N LYS A 189 -4.85 -7.89 -22.87
CA LYS A 189 -4.44 -8.07 -24.26
C LYS A 189 -3.58 -6.91 -24.76
N GLY A 190 -2.61 -6.49 -23.94
CA GLY A 190 -1.76 -5.32 -24.22
C GLY A 190 -2.44 -3.95 -24.14
N GLN A 191 -3.74 -3.88 -23.85
CA GLN A 191 -4.47 -2.62 -23.66
C GLN A 191 -4.47 -2.22 -22.19
N ILE A 192 -4.38 -0.91 -21.94
CA ILE A 192 -4.44 -0.32 -20.61
C ILE A 192 -5.77 0.41 -20.45
N THR A 193 -6.54 0.06 -19.41
CA THR A 193 -7.78 0.74 -19.06
C THR A 193 -7.69 1.35 -17.68
N TYR A 194 -8.25 2.54 -17.52
CA TYR A 194 -8.27 3.31 -16.27
C TYR A 194 -9.69 3.38 -15.73
N GLU A 195 -9.82 3.23 -14.42
CA GLU A 195 -11.09 3.29 -13.70
C GLU A 195 -10.91 4.12 -12.43
N LEU A 196 -11.67 5.20 -12.32
CA LEU A 196 -11.71 6.06 -11.14
C LEU A 196 -12.52 5.37 -10.04
N ILE A 197 -11.93 5.22 -8.85
CA ILE A 197 -12.57 4.59 -7.69
C ILE A 197 -13.20 5.64 -6.76
N CYS A 198 -12.40 6.60 -6.27
CA CYS A 198 -12.87 7.68 -5.41
C CYS A 198 -11.84 8.83 -5.33
N GLY A 199 -12.25 9.98 -4.78
CA GLY A 199 -11.30 11.01 -4.36
C GLY A 199 -10.44 10.55 -3.18
N CYS A 200 -9.20 11.01 -3.10
CA CYS A 200 -8.27 10.68 -2.02
C CYS A 200 -7.22 11.78 -1.78
N SER A 201 -6.39 11.61 -0.75
CA SER A 201 -5.26 12.48 -0.46
C SER A 201 -4.10 11.66 0.09
N PHE A 202 -2.99 11.66 -0.66
CA PHE A 202 -1.75 10.98 -0.36
C PHE A 202 -0.57 11.94 -0.50
N VAL A 203 0.52 11.61 0.18
CA VAL A 203 1.82 12.28 0.03
C VAL A 203 2.33 12.16 -1.42
N PRO A 204 3.12 13.12 -1.91
CA PRO A 204 3.63 13.08 -3.28
C PRO A 204 4.61 11.92 -3.48
N LEU A 205 4.49 11.23 -4.61
CA LEU A 205 5.44 10.27 -5.12
C LEU A 205 6.61 11.03 -5.75
N ILE A 206 7.74 11.09 -5.04
CA ILE A 206 8.94 11.82 -5.47
C ILE A 206 9.89 10.87 -6.21
N GLY A 207 10.31 11.25 -7.42
CA GLY A 207 11.23 10.45 -8.23
C GLY A 207 11.28 10.87 -9.70
N LYS A 208 12.04 10.13 -10.51
CA LYS A 208 12.29 10.42 -11.93
C LYS A 208 11.00 10.52 -12.76
N TYR A 209 10.02 9.68 -12.47
CA TYR A 209 8.70 9.68 -13.13
C TYR A 209 7.58 10.17 -12.19
N GLY A 210 7.94 10.92 -11.15
CA GLY A 210 7.02 11.49 -10.17
C GLY A 210 7.20 13.01 -10.03
N TYR A 211 6.87 13.53 -8.85
CA TYR A 211 7.18 14.91 -8.48
C TYR A 211 8.68 15.07 -8.23
N LYS A 212 9.20 16.29 -8.44
CA LYS A 212 10.58 16.63 -8.09
C LYS A 212 10.68 16.86 -6.58
N ASP A 213 11.85 16.56 -6.00
CA ASP A 213 12.19 17.07 -4.66
C ASP A 213 12.35 18.59 -4.80
N ASP A 214 11.65 19.34 -3.94
CA ASP A 214 11.87 20.78 -3.76
C ASP A 214 13.16 21.04 -2.96
#